data_AF-A0A1C3NVT2-F1
#
_entry.id   AF-A0A1C3NVT2-F1
#
_cell.length_a   1.000
_cell.length_b   1.000
_cell.length_c   1.000
_cell.angle_alpha   90.00
_cell.angle_beta   90.00
_cell.angle_gamma   90.00
#
_symmetry.space_group_name_H-M   'P 1'
#
loop_
_entity.id
_entity.type
_entity.pdbx_description
1 polymer ?
#
loop_
_entity_poly.entity_id
_entity_poly.type
_entity_poly.pdbx_seq_one_letter_code
_entity_poly.pdbx_strand_id
1 'polypeptide(L)' 'MPAVHADGDTIVVSVTDFVSCSYKGCGTLRPLVEVSENRRCPGCGRV' A
#
# COMPACT_ATOMS: atom_id res chain seq x y z
N MET A 1 -1.18 6.43 8.08
CA MET A 1 -2.30 5.95 7.23
C MET A 1 -2.55 7.01 6.17
N PRO A 2 -2.63 6.67 4.87
CA PRO A 2 -2.95 7.66 3.85
C PRO A 2 -4.39 8.12 4.07
N ALA A 3 -4.57 9.43 4.28
CA ALA A 3 -5.86 10.01 4.61
C ALA A 3 -6.53 10.47 3.31
N VAL A 4 -7.54 9.73 2.88
CA VAL A 4 -8.34 10.11 1.71
C VAL A 4 -9.44 11.06 2.18
N HIS A 5 -9.35 12.32 1.77
CA HIS A 5 -10.40 13.31 1.98
C HIS A 5 -11.04 13.60 0.62
N ALA A 6 -12.37 13.40 0.54
CA ALA A 6 -13.15 13.73 -0.64
C ALA A 6 -13.81 15.09 -0.40
N ASP A 7 -13.31 16.13 -1.08
CA ASP A 7 -13.96 17.45 -1.12
C ASP A 7 -14.27 17.78 -2.59
N GLY A 8 -15.56 17.86 -2.90
CA GLY A 8 -16.13 18.41 -4.15
C GLY A 8 -15.89 17.65 -5.45
N ASP A 9 -14.63 17.38 -5.79
CA ASP A 9 -14.17 16.66 -7.00
C ASP A 9 -12.66 16.36 -6.95
N THR A 10 -12.00 16.67 -5.83
CA THR A 10 -10.54 16.57 -5.70
C THR A 10 -10.17 15.36 -4.85
N ILE A 11 -9.52 14.38 -5.48
CA ILE A 11 -8.92 13.25 -4.76
C ILE A 11 -7.54 13.68 -4.25
N VAL A 12 -7.45 14.00 -2.97
CA VAL A 12 -6.15 14.25 -2.33
C VAL A 12 -5.49 12.91 -2.04
N VAL A 13 -4.47 12.57 -2.82
CA VAL A 13 -3.63 11.38 -2.60
C VAL A 13 -2.34 11.82 -1.92
N SER A 14 -2.15 11.41 -0.66
CA SER A 14 -0.86 11.55 0.01
C SER A 14 0.18 10.68 -0.72
N VAL A 15 1.25 11.30 -1.21
CA VAL A 15 2.38 10.58 -1.81
C VAL A 15 3.03 9.73 -0.72
N THR A 16 2.91 8.42 -0.85
CA THR A 16 3.56 7.44 0.03
C THR A 16 4.44 6.55 -0.83
N ASP A 17 5.60 6.17 -0.31
CA ASP A 17 6.45 5.22 -1.00
C ASP A 17 5.82 3.82 -1.00
N PHE A 18 5.89 3.14 -2.15
CA PHE A 18 5.39 1.79 -2.34
C PHE A 18 6.54 0.84 -2.63
N VAL A 19 6.41 -0.41 -2.15
CA VAL A 19 7.30 -1.50 -2.50
C VAL A 19 6.49 -2.66 -3.06
N SER A 20 7.03 -3.37 -4.05
CA SER A 20 6.40 -4.56 -4.59
C SER A 20 6.66 -5.76 -3.68
N CYS A 21 5.65 -6.63 -3.54
CA CYS A 21 5.83 -7.90 -2.85
C CYS A 21 6.87 -8.75 -3.58
N SER A 22 7.94 -9.12 -2.87
CA SER A 22 9.07 -9.90 -3.38
C SER A 22 8.73 -11.37 -3.67
N TYR A 23 7.56 -11.84 -3.23
CA TYR A 23 7.13 -13.21 -3.51
C TYR A 23 6.91 -13.40 -5.02
N LYS A 24 7.57 -14.43 -5.57
CA LYS A 24 7.52 -14.74 -7.00
C LYS A 24 6.06 -14.87 -7.47
N GLY A 25 5.70 -14.07 -8.47
CA GLY A 25 4.37 -14.06 -9.06
C GLY A 25 3.31 -13.25 -8.30
N CYS A 26 3.63 -12.63 -7.16
CA CYS A 26 2.70 -11.73 -6.47
C CYS A 26 2.78 -10.30 -7.01
N GLY A 27 3.93 -9.64 -6.87
CA GLY A 27 4.16 -8.29 -7.41
C GLY A 27 3.26 -7.18 -6.85
N THR A 28 2.35 -7.48 -5.91
CA THR A 28 1.42 -6.51 -5.34
C THR A 28 2.16 -5.34 -4.71
N LEU A 29 1.80 -4.12 -5.10
CA LEU A 29 2.34 -2.90 -4.52
C LEU A 29 1.73 -2.66 -3.14
N ARG A 30 2.59 -2.41 -2.17
CA ARG A 30 2.21 -2.18 -0.77
C ARG A 30 2.81 -0.87 -0.29
N PRO A 31 2.07 -0.04 0.45
CA PRO A 31 2.63 1.12 1.12
C PRO A 31 3.75 0.68 2.07
N LEU A 32 4.86 1.42 2.09
CA LEU A 32 6.00 1.11 2.95
C LEU A 32 5.63 1.02 4.43
N VAL A 33 4.64 1.80 4.88
CA VAL A 33 4.13 1.74 6.26
C VAL A 33 3.56 0.37 6.61
N GLU A 34 2.85 -0.29 5.69
CA GLU A 34 2.28 -1.61 5.92
C GLU A 34 3.34 -2.70 5.95
N VAL A 35 4.43 -2.50 5.20
CA VAL A 35 5.58 -3.41 5.21
C VAL A 35 6.38 -3.23 6.50
N SER A 36 6.61 -1.99 6.95
CA SER A 36 7.25 -1.72 8.24
C SER A 36 6.43 -2.22 9.44
N GLU A 37 5.11 -2.24 9.32
CA GLU A 37 4.20 -2.83 10.32
C GLU A 37 4.11 -4.36 10.22
N ASN A 38 4.87 -5.01 9.33
CA ASN A 38 4.86 -6.46 9.14
C ASN A 38 3.45 -7.02 8.82
N ARG A 39 2.58 -6.22 8.19
CA ARG A 39 1.25 -6.70 7.78
C ARG A 39 1.40 -7.74 6.67
N ARG A 40 0.43 -8.66 6.60
CA ARG A 40 0.32 -9.63 5.50
C ARG A 40 0.09 -8.90 4.17
N CYS A 41 0.76 -9.36 3.13
CA CYS A 41 0.57 -8.90 1.76
C CYS A 41 -0.88 -9.17 1.32
N PRO A 42 -1.60 -8.17 0.80
CA PRO A 42 -3.00 -8.35 0.38
C PRO A 42 -3.12 -9.23 -0.87
N GLY A 43 -2.06 -9.37 -1.67
CA GLY A 43 -2.06 -10.23 -2.84
C GLY A 43 -1.83 -11.71 -2.54
N CYS A 44 -0.84 -12.05 -1.71
CA CYS A 44 -0.45 -13.45 -1.46
C CYS A 44 -0.63 -13.93 -0.01
N GLY A 45 -1.08 -13.07 0.90
CA GLY A 45 -1.31 -13.38 2.31
C GLY A 45 -0.05 -13.60 3.16
N ARG A 46 1.14 -13.50 2.56
CA ARG A 46 2.43 -13.71 3.26
C ARG A 46 2.95 -12.42 3.88
N VAL A 47 3.72 -12.54 4.95
CA VAL A 47 4.44 -11.43 5.59
C VAL A 47 5.82 -11.31 4.96
#